data_AF-A0A432YEU9-F1
#
_entry.id   AF-A0A432YEU9-F1
#
_cell.length_a   1.000
_cell.length_b   1.000
_cell.length_c   1.000
_cell.angle_alpha   90.00
_cell.angle_beta   90.00
_cell.angle_gamma   90.00
#
_symmetry.space_group_name_H-M   'P 1'
#
loop_
_entity.id
_entity.type
_entity.pdbx_description
1 polymer ?
#
loop_
_entity_poly.entity_id
_entity_poly.type
_entity_poly.pdbx_seq_one_letter_code
_entity_poly.pdbx_strand_id
1 'polypeptide(L)'
;MKKITHLLYLGAIAVLSVALWQQSTTPAATLSPAGDNDNQRLTHQGSERLAAATQPSQSADSAPVMNANANQAAMSQNAPPMTESDPLAGTELKLSELKEQLSPEQLDQLIRNHLNVDDVEQRLLTEAVDQDWAYEMKENIMLMYEDNEALQTAQINSIECRTTVCVVEFAGSDTPLDYMSRFHHAMATSNWFNSDYRSAMISNSTDNTHKIHIVRP
;
A
#
# COMPACT_ATOMS: atom_id res chain seq x y z
N MET A 1 9.06 -33.42 25.17
CA MET A 1 8.55 -32.88 23.90
C MET A 1 9.58 -32.04 23.14
N LYS A 2 10.10 -30.91 23.65
CA LYS A 2 11.06 -30.01 22.93
C LYS A 2 12.27 -30.67 22.25
N LYS A 3 12.78 -31.82 22.73
CA LYS A 3 13.92 -32.53 22.11
C LYS A 3 13.59 -33.19 20.76
N ILE A 4 12.33 -33.60 20.56
CA ILE A 4 11.90 -34.29 19.33
C ILE A 4 11.69 -33.29 18.20
N THR A 5 11.15 -32.10 18.50
CA THR A 5 11.01 -31.01 17.53
C THR A 5 12.37 -30.56 16.98
N HIS A 6 13.41 -30.45 17.82
CA HIS A 6 14.75 -30.11 17.34
C HIS A 6 15.36 -31.19 16.41
N LEU A 7 15.09 -32.47 16.64
CA LEU A 7 15.52 -33.55 15.74
C LEU A 7 14.82 -33.47 14.38
N LEU A 8 13.52 -33.13 14.35
CA LEU A 8 12.79 -32.90 13.09
C LEU A 8 13.36 -31.72 12.30
N TYR A 9 13.64 -30.59 12.95
CA TYR A 9 14.25 -29.43 12.29
C TYR A 9 15.65 -29.75 11.73
N LEU A 10 16.49 -30.46 12.48
CA LEU A 10 17.81 -30.89 11.99
C LEU A 10 17.71 -31.85 10.78
N GLY A 11 16.72 -32.75 10.78
CA GLY A 11 16.44 -33.61 9.63
C GLY A 11 16.04 -32.82 8.37
N ALA A 12 15.14 -31.84 8.51
CA ALA A 12 14.72 -30.98 7.41
C ALA A 12 15.90 -30.15 6.83
N ILE A 13 16.72 -29.57 7.70
CA ILE A 13 17.91 -28.80 7.29
C ILE A 13 18.92 -29.69 6.56
N ALA A 14 19.14 -30.94 7.01
CA ALA A 14 20.03 -31.88 6.33
C ALA A 14 19.54 -32.23 4.91
N VAL A 15 18.25 -32.49 4.73
CA VAL A 15 17.66 -32.79 3.41
C VAL A 15 17.80 -31.59 2.46
N LEU A 16 17.48 -30.37 2.92
CA LEU A 16 17.64 -29.15 2.12
C LEU A 16 19.10 -28.89 1.74
N SER A 17 20.04 -29.15 2.65
CA SER A 17 21.48 -29.01 2.39
C SER A 17 21.96 -29.95 1.28
N VAL A 18 21.50 -31.21 1.28
CA VAL A 18 21.84 -32.19 0.22
C VAL A 18 21.21 -31.80 -1.12
N ALA A 19 19.96 -31.32 -1.13
CA ALA A 19 19.29 -30.88 -2.35
C ALA A 19 20.02 -29.68 -3.01
N LEU A 20 20.49 -28.72 -2.22
CA LEU A 20 21.29 -27.58 -2.68
C LEU A 20 22.64 -28.01 -3.32
N TRP A 21 23.27 -29.06 -2.80
CA TRP A 21 24.52 -29.61 -3.37
C TRP A 21 24.31 -30.40 -4.67
N GLN A 22 23.12 -30.96 -4.89
CA GLN A 22 22.78 -31.63 -6.15
C GLN A 22 22.49 -30.64 -7.28
N GLN A 23 21.93 -29.45 -6.98
CA GLN A 23 21.67 -28.43 -7.99
C GLN A 23 22.97 -27.81 -8.55
N SER A 24 23.99 -27.61 -7.71
CA SER A 24 25.29 -27.03 -8.10
C SER A 24 26.21 -27.98 -8.86
N THR A 25 25.81 -29.24 -9.09
CA THR A 25 26.58 -30.25 -9.84
C THR A 25 26.00 -30.59 -11.22
N THR A 26 25.17 -29.71 -11.80
CA THR A 26 24.71 -29.84 -13.19
C THR A 26 25.70 -29.17 -14.16
N PRO A 27 26.57 -29.90 -14.88
CA PRO A 27 27.41 -29.29 -15.91
C PRO A 27 26.54 -28.87 -17.10
N ALA A 28 26.64 -27.60 -17.51
CA ALA A 28 26.08 -27.16 -18.77
C ALA A 28 26.77 -27.90 -19.93
N ALA A 29 25.98 -28.56 -20.78
CA ALA A 29 26.50 -29.29 -21.92
C ALA A 29 26.97 -28.32 -23.02
N THR A 30 28.30 -28.14 -23.11
CA THR A 30 28.95 -27.38 -24.18
C THR A 30 28.81 -28.10 -25.53
N LEU A 31 28.11 -27.48 -26.49
CA LEU A 31 28.13 -27.84 -27.91
C LEU A 31 28.21 -26.58 -28.80
N SER A 32 29.44 -26.17 -29.08
CA SER A 32 29.84 -25.40 -30.28
C SER A 32 30.15 -26.39 -31.43
N PRO A 33 30.52 -25.99 -32.68
CA PRO A 33 30.71 -24.63 -33.23
C PRO A 33 30.14 -24.39 -34.67
N ALA A 34 30.13 -23.13 -35.13
CA ALA A 34 30.51 -22.70 -36.51
C ALA A 34 30.29 -21.17 -36.71
N GLY A 35 31.20 -20.49 -37.42
CA GLY A 35 31.10 -19.05 -37.76
C GLY A 35 31.69 -18.15 -36.66
N ASP A 36 32.99 -17.87 -36.57
CA ASP A 36 33.93 -17.39 -37.59
C ASP A 36 33.60 -15.98 -38.11
N ASN A 37 34.21 -14.96 -37.48
CA ASN A 37 34.84 -13.82 -38.16
C ASN A 37 35.71 -12.98 -37.20
N ASP A 38 36.93 -12.70 -37.62
CA ASP A 38 37.87 -11.76 -37.01
C ASP A 38 37.36 -10.29 -37.00
N ASN A 39 37.61 -9.56 -35.91
CA ASN A 39 38.51 -8.38 -35.98
C ASN A 39 38.87 -7.74 -34.62
N GLN A 40 40.07 -7.15 -34.56
CA GLN A 40 40.56 -6.11 -33.62
C GLN A 40 40.39 -6.43 -32.11
N ARG A 41 41.42 -6.82 -31.34
CA ARG A 41 42.88 -6.58 -31.34
C ARG A 41 43.35 -5.15 -30.93
N LEU A 42 43.51 -5.01 -29.60
CA LEU A 42 44.61 -4.34 -28.85
C LEU A 42 44.63 -2.82 -28.51
N THR A 43 44.60 -2.56 -27.19
CA THR A 43 45.39 -1.54 -26.39
C THR A 43 45.19 -0.04 -26.69
N HIS A 44 45.34 0.93 -25.77
CA HIS A 44 46.20 1.11 -24.58
C HIS A 44 45.79 2.43 -23.86
N GLN A 45 46.21 2.60 -22.59
CA GLN A 45 46.30 3.88 -21.82
C GLN A 45 44.96 4.55 -21.42
N GLY A 46 44.85 5.31 -20.32
CA GLY A 46 45.84 5.59 -19.25
C GLY A 46 45.66 7.00 -18.66
N SER A 47 45.84 7.14 -17.34
CA SER A 47 45.97 8.38 -16.55
C SER A 47 44.77 9.35 -16.42
N GLU A 48 44.26 9.39 -15.19
CA GLU A 48 44.25 10.57 -14.29
C GLU A 48 44.23 11.99 -14.90
N ARG A 49 43.22 12.78 -14.51
CA ARG A 49 43.46 14.22 -14.24
C ARG A 49 42.46 14.85 -13.26
N LEU A 50 42.99 15.43 -12.19
CA LEU A 50 42.30 16.45 -11.38
C LEU A 50 42.42 17.82 -12.07
N ALA A 51 41.33 18.60 -12.07
CA ALA A 51 41.28 20.06 -11.93
C ALA A 51 39.81 20.45 -11.71
N ALA A 52 39.33 20.97 -10.58
CA ALA A 52 39.71 22.17 -9.82
C ALA A 52 39.13 23.49 -10.38
N ALA A 53 38.16 24.04 -9.63
CA ALA A 53 37.71 25.44 -9.54
C ALA A 53 37.21 26.19 -10.80
N THR A 54 36.03 26.83 -10.69
CA THR A 54 35.92 28.31 -10.55
C THR A 54 34.46 28.73 -10.35
N GLN A 55 34.14 29.29 -9.18
CA GLN A 55 33.03 30.24 -8.96
C GLN A 55 33.59 31.66 -9.24
N PRO A 56 32.80 32.65 -9.68
CA PRO A 56 32.11 33.45 -8.66
C PRO A 56 30.78 34.16 -9.04
N SER A 57 30.04 34.45 -7.98
CA SER A 57 29.10 35.55 -7.70
C SER A 57 28.69 36.58 -8.76
N GLN A 58 27.37 36.83 -8.81
CA GLN A 58 26.71 38.09 -8.46
C GLN A 58 25.24 37.74 -8.10
N SER A 59 24.46 38.38 -7.22
CA SER A 59 24.58 39.40 -6.16
C SER A 59 23.16 39.97 -6.02
N ALA A 60 22.53 39.89 -4.82
CA ALA A 60 21.52 40.85 -4.31
C ALA A 60 20.19 40.99 -5.13
N ASP A 61 19.05 41.54 -4.68
CA ASP A 61 18.44 41.95 -3.40
C ASP A 61 16.90 42.11 -3.67
N SER A 62 15.92 42.12 -2.75
CA SER A 62 15.84 42.06 -1.28
C SER A 62 14.53 41.35 -0.83
N ALA A 63 14.38 41.09 0.47
CA ALA A 63 13.07 41.01 1.17
C ALA A 63 12.94 42.24 2.13
N PRO A 64 11.87 42.44 2.93
CA PRO A 64 10.53 41.84 2.96
C PRO A 64 9.38 42.89 2.93
N VAL A 65 8.12 42.49 2.74
CA VAL A 65 6.96 43.29 3.16
C VAL A 65 5.89 42.42 3.82
N MET A 66 5.63 42.67 5.10
CA MET A 66 4.45 42.16 5.81
C MET A 66 3.20 42.87 5.29
N ASN A 67 2.07 42.16 5.21
CA ASN A 67 0.78 42.83 5.39
C ASN A 67 -0.15 41.97 6.24
N ALA A 68 -0.29 42.36 7.51
CA ALA A 68 -1.31 41.82 8.40
C ALA A 68 -2.62 42.57 8.15
N ASN A 69 -3.72 41.85 7.96
CA ASN A 69 -5.04 42.46 8.06
C ASN A 69 -5.96 41.58 8.90
N ALA A 70 -6.14 41.97 10.16
CA ALA A 70 -7.09 41.36 11.08
C ALA A 70 -8.35 42.23 11.16
N ASN A 71 -9.53 41.61 11.04
CA ASN A 71 -10.84 42.08 11.52
C ASN A 71 -11.77 40.87 11.42
N GLN A 72 -12.12 40.17 12.51
CA GLN A 72 -13.08 40.50 13.58
C GLN A 72 -14.57 40.20 13.25
N ALA A 73 -15.34 39.90 14.31
CA ALA A 73 -16.74 39.46 14.37
C ALA A 73 -16.98 38.02 13.85
N ALA A 74 -17.26 36.98 14.64
CA ALA A 74 -18.01 36.84 15.90
C ALA A 74 -19.53 37.00 15.76
N MET A 75 -20.21 35.88 15.50
CA MET A 75 -21.58 35.64 15.94
C MET A 75 -21.67 34.28 16.62
N SER A 76 -22.18 34.28 17.84
CA SER A 76 -22.53 33.09 18.63
C SER A 76 -24.04 33.09 18.79
N GLN A 77 -24.70 31.93 18.66
CA GLN A 77 -25.61 31.37 19.68
C GLN A 77 -26.49 30.22 19.18
N ASN A 78 -26.81 29.34 20.14
CA ASN A 78 -27.96 28.41 20.24
C ASN A 78 -27.92 27.07 19.50
N ALA A 79 -27.73 26.02 20.31
CA ALA A 79 -28.07 24.63 20.04
C ALA A 79 -29.59 24.37 20.08
N PRO A 80 -30.02 23.12 19.84
CA PRO A 80 -30.54 22.35 20.98
C PRO A 80 -29.86 20.97 21.15
N PRO A 81 -29.94 20.34 22.34
CA PRO A 81 -29.26 19.08 22.62
C PRO A 81 -30.07 17.86 22.13
N MET A 82 -29.37 16.82 21.67
CA MET A 82 -29.89 15.45 21.65
C MET A 82 -28.82 14.53 22.26
N THR A 83 -29.02 14.11 23.50
CA THR A 83 -29.62 12.81 23.88
C THR A 83 -28.67 11.65 23.64
N GLU A 84 -27.89 11.36 24.68
CA GLU A 84 -27.20 10.10 24.94
C GLU A 84 -28.05 8.90 24.49
N SER A 85 -27.57 8.18 23.47
CA SER A 85 -28.22 7.01 22.88
C SER A 85 -27.15 5.95 22.63
N ASP A 86 -27.11 4.95 23.49
CA ASP A 86 -26.29 3.75 23.40
C ASP A 86 -26.74 2.87 22.21
N PRO A 87 -25.81 2.37 21.36
CA PRO A 87 -26.13 1.27 20.46
C PRO A 87 -25.08 0.15 20.50
N LEU A 88 -25.05 -0.62 21.59
CA LEU A 88 -24.66 -2.04 21.53
C LEU A 88 -25.77 -2.88 20.86
N ALA A 89 -25.86 -2.84 19.52
CA ALA A 89 -26.62 -3.82 18.72
C ALA A 89 -26.05 -3.92 17.30
N GLY A 90 -25.93 -5.14 16.78
CA GLY A 90 -25.23 -5.42 15.52
C GLY A 90 -25.87 -4.77 14.28
N THR A 91 -25.07 -4.00 13.55
CA THR A 91 -25.49 -3.26 12.34
C THR A 91 -25.51 -4.15 11.09
N GLU A 92 -26.37 -5.17 11.06
CA GLU A 92 -26.91 -5.66 9.78
C GLU A 92 -27.93 -4.63 9.27
N LEU A 93 -27.42 -3.52 8.70
CA LEU A 93 -28.26 -2.52 8.02
C LEU A 93 -28.93 -3.18 6.81
N LYS A 94 -30.19 -3.57 6.97
CA LYS A 94 -31.00 -4.08 5.86
C LYS A 94 -31.11 -2.98 4.80
N LEU A 95 -30.58 -3.27 3.62
CA LEU A 95 -30.65 -2.44 2.41
C LEU A 95 -32.09 -1.93 2.12
N SER A 96 -33.10 -2.68 2.56
CA SER A 96 -34.51 -2.32 2.53
C SER A 96 -34.87 -1.04 3.28
N GLU A 97 -34.31 -0.78 4.47
CA GLU A 97 -34.62 0.40 5.28
C GLU A 97 -33.89 1.65 4.74
N LEU A 98 -32.66 1.47 4.25
CA LEU A 98 -31.91 2.54 3.57
C LEU A 98 -32.64 3.03 2.30
N LYS A 99 -33.26 2.10 1.56
CA LYS A 99 -34.04 2.36 0.35
C LYS A 99 -35.33 3.15 0.60
N GLU A 100 -35.83 3.21 1.84
CA GLU A 100 -37.03 3.97 2.21
C GLU A 100 -36.70 5.41 2.64
N GLN A 101 -35.44 5.71 3.00
CA GLN A 101 -34.99 7.02 3.47
C GLN A 101 -34.19 7.82 2.43
N LEU A 102 -33.59 7.15 1.44
CA LEU A 102 -32.76 7.79 0.40
C LEU A 102 -33.56 8.02 -0.89
N SER A 103 -33.26 9.10 -1.60
CA SER A 103 -33.80 9.28 -2.96
C SER A 103 -33.29 8.16 -3.88
N PRO A 104 -34.06 7.76 -4.92
CA PRO A 104 -33.60 6.73 -5.85
C PRO A 104 -32.27 7.10 -6.54
N GLU A 105 -31.96 8.38 -6.71
CA GLU A 105 -30.68 8.84 -7.26
C GLU A 105 -29.53 8.76 -6.25
N GLN A 106 -29.78 9.04 -4.96
CA GLN A 106 -28.80 8.82 -3.90
C GLN A 106 -28.53 7.32 -3.69
N LEU A 107 -29.56 6.49 -3.80
CA LEU A 107 -29.43 5.04 -3.73
C LEU A 107 -28.68 4.48 -4.96
N ASP A 108 -28.94 4.98 -6.17
CA ASP A 108 -28.23 4.54 -7.37
C ASP A 108 -26.76 5.02 -7.36
N GLN A 109 -26.46 6.20 -6.79
CA GLN A 109 -25.08 6.62 -6.48
C GLN A 109 -24.41 5.70 -5.46
N LEU A 110 -25.09 5.39 -4.34
CA LEU A 110 -24.57 4.45 -3.32
C LEU A 110 -24.28 3.07 -3.92
N ILE A 111 -25.18 2.53 -4.75
CA ILE A 111 -25.02 1.23 -5.41
C ILE A 111 -23.89 1.26 -6.45
N ARG A 112 -23.76 2.33 -7.25
CA ARG A 112 -22.65 2.49 -8.22
C ARG A 112 -21.29 2.69 -7.55
N ASN A 113 -21.28 3.32 -6.39
CA ASN A 113 -20.07 3.55 -5.59
C ASN A 113 -19.70 2.35 -4.71
N HIS A 114 -20.63 1.40 -4.50
CA HIS A 114 -20.37 0.20 -3.74
C HIS A 114 -19.51 -0.78 -4.56
N LEU A 115 -18.24 -0.94 -4.15
CA LEU A 115 -17.40 -2.01 -4.65
C LEU A 115 -17.99 -3.36 -4.28
N ASN A 116 -18.27 -4.19 -5.29
CA ASN A 116 -18.59 -5.59 -5.05
C ASN A 116 -17.33 -6.33 -4.61
N VAL A 117 -17.24 -6.65 -3.32
CA VAL A 117 -16.12 -7.36 -2.70
C VAL A 117 -15.79 -8.66 -3.42
N ASP A 118 -16.80 -9.46 -3.75
CA ASP A 118 -16.61 -10.80 -4.35
C ASP A 118 -15.92 -10.70 -5.72
N ASP A 119 -16.22 -9.64 -6.49
CA ASP A 119 -15.53 -9.33 -7.76
C ASP A 119 -14.06 -8.94 -7.52
N VAL A 120 -13.79 -8.14 -6.48
CA VAL A 120 -12.42 -7.74 -6.13
C VAL A 120 -11.58 -8.93 -5.66
N GLU A 121 -12.13 -9.81 -4.82
CA GLU A 121 -11.44 -11.03 -4.39
C GLU A 121 -11.21 -11.99 -5.57
N GLN A 122 -12.21 -12.17 -6.45
CA GLN A 122 -12.03 -12.96 -7.67
C GLN A 122 -10.91 -12.38 -8.55
N ARG A 123 -10.89 -11.06 -8.75
CA ARG A 123 -9.86 -10.35 -9.53
C ARG A 123 -8.47 -10.45 -8.90
N LEU A 124 -8.36 -10.42 -7.57
CA LEU A 124 -7.10 -10.65 -6.85
C LEU A 124 -6.49 -12.02 -7.20
N LEU A 125 -7.35 -13.03 -7.40
CA LEU A 125 -6.94 -14.39 -7.74
C LEU A 125 -6.67 -14.61 -9.24
N THR A 126 -7.37 -13.88 -10.14
CA THR A 126 -7.30 -14.13 -11.59
C THR A 126 -6.49 -13.11 -12.41
N GLU A 127 -6.32 -11.88 -11.92
CA GLU A 127 -5.59 -10.85 -12.66
C GLU A 127 -4.08 -11.11 -12.66
N ALA A 128 -3.41 -10.72 -13.76
CA ALA A 128 -1.97 -10.61 -13.78
C ALA A 128 -1.48 -9.49 -12.85
N VAL A 129 -0.19 -9.47 -12.52
CA VAL A 129 0.46 -8.35 -11.82
C VAL A 129 0.96 -7.34 -12.84
N ASP A 130 0.45 -6.11 -12.76
CA ASP A 130 1.03 -4.94 -13.43
C ASP A 130 2.22 -4.48 -12.59
N GLN A 131 3.44 -4.84 -12.99
CA GLN A 131 4.62 -4.73 -12.11
C GLN A 131 4.94 -3.29 -11.72
N ASP A 132 4.78 -2.34 -12.64
CA ASP A 132 5.09 -0.93 -12.41
C ASP A 132 4.09 -0.33 -11.42
N TRP A 133 2.78 -0.49 -11.68
CA TRP A 133 1.74 0.02 -10.79
C TRP A 133 1.71 -0.70 -9.44
N ALA A 134 1.89 -2.02 -9.41
CA ALA A 134 1.90 -2.79 -8.17
C ALA A 134 3.08 -2.40 -7.26
N TYR A 135 4.24 -2.09 -7.85
CA TYR A 135 5.40 -1.60 -7.11
C TYR A 135 5.15 -0.17 -6.58
N GLU A 136 4.72 0.75 -7.45
CA GLU A 136 4.45 2.15 -7.06
C GLU A 136 3.36 2.23 -5.97
N MET A 137 2.25 1.51 -6.15
CA MET A 137 1.14 1.47 -5.18
C MET A 137 1.60 0.92 -3.82
N LYS A 138 2.41 -0.15 -3.82
CA LYS A 138 2.95 -0.71 -2.58
C LYS A 138 3.89 0.26 -1.87
N GLU A 139 4.78 0.93 -2.60
CA GLU A 139 5.69 1.92 -2.04
C GLU A 139 4.92 3.11 -1.44
N ASN A 140 3.93 3.64 -2.17
CA ASN A 140 3.06 4.73 -1.72
C ASN A 140 2.30 4.37 -0.43
N ILE A 141 1.81 3.14 -0.30
CA ILE A 141 1.15 2.63 0.91
C ILE A 141 2.13 2.49 2.08
N MET A 142 3.34 1.98 1.83
CA MET A 142 4.37 1.81 2.85
C MET A 142 4.86 3.16 3.40
N LEU A 143 5.17 4.12 2.51
CA LEU A 143 5.58 5.47 2.90
C LEU A 143 4.49 6.18 3.72
N MET A 144 3.23 6.12 3.27
CA MET A 144 2.09 6.66 4.01
C MET A 144 1.91 6.02 5.40
N TYR A 145 2.17 4.72 5.52
CA TYR A 145 2.14 4.00 6.80
C TYR A 145 3.29 4.44 7.72
N GLU A 146 4.52 4.53 7.21
CA GLU A 146 5.71 4.92 7.97
C GLU A 146 5.68 6.39 8.42
N ASP A 147 5.19 7.31 7.58
CA ASP A 147 5.07 8.74 7.88
C ASP A 147 3.98 9.06 8.92
N ASN A 148 3.09 8.11 9.25
CA ASN A 148 1.93 8.34 10.10
C ASN A 148 1.98 7.51 11.39
N GLU A 149 2.44 8.13 12.49
CA GLU A 149 2.53 7.50 13.82
C GLU A 149 1.21 6.88 14.31
N ALA A 150 0.04 7.43 13.92
CA ALA A 150 -1.26 6.89 14.32
C ALA A 150 -1.59 5.53 13.67
N LEU A 151 -0.94 5.20 12.55
CA LEU A 151 -1.05 3.91 11.87
C LEU A 151 -0.09 2.85 12.45
N GLN A 152 0.85 3.22 13.33
CA GLN A 152 1.73 2.24 14.00
C GLN A 152 1.02 1.46 15.13
N THR A 153 -0.30 1.64 15.28
CA THR A 153 -1.16 0.93 16.25
C THR A 153 -1.63 -0.45 15.77
N ALA A 154 -1.36 -0.83 14.52
CA ALA A 154 -1.55 -2.17 13.99
C ALA A 154 -0.46 -2.48 12.96
N GLN A 155 -0.14 -3.76 12.75
CA GLN A 155 0.89 -4.16 11.80
C GLN A 155 0.28 -4.50 10.44
N ILE A 156 0.87 -3.99 9.35
CA ILE A 156 0.59 -4.49 7.99
C ILE A 156 1.16 -5.91 7.87
N ASN A 157 0.30 -6.90 7.61
CA ASN A 157 0.66 -8.28 7.33
C ASN A 157 1.15 -8.45 5.89
N SER A 158 0.39 -7.89 4.95
CA SER A 158 0.63 -8.06 3.52
C SER A 158 0.04 -6.90 2.70
N ILE A 159 0.68 -6.62 1.58
CA ILE A 159 0.17 -5.74 0.52
C ILE A 159 0.26 -6.56 -0.77
N GLU A 160 -0.88 -6.88 -1.35
CA GLU A 160 -0.98 -7.63 -2.61
C GLU A 160 -1.68 -6.80 -3.67
N CYS A 161 -0.92 -6.29 -4.63
CA CYS A 161 -1.44 -5.57 -5.79
C CYS A 161 -1.38 -6.46 -7.05
N ARG A 162 -2.39 -6.33 -7.92
CA ARG A 162 -2.53 -7.00 -9.23
C ARG A 162 -2.44 -5.98 -10.37
N THR A 163 -3.29 -6.10 -11.39
CA THR A 163 -3.37 -5.12 -12.46
C THR A 163 -4.25 -3.94 -12.02
N THR A 164 -5.43 -4.21 -11.46
CA THR A 164 -6.39 -3.13 -11.15
C THR A 164 -6.82 -3.05 -9.69
N VAL A 165 -6.53 -4.10 -8.91
CA VAL A 165 -6.89 -4.22 -7.49
C VAL A 165 -5.64 -4.30 -6.62
N CYS A 166 -5.67 -3.69 -5.44
CA CYS A 166 -4.68 -3.91 -4.40
C CYS A 166 -5.35 -4.10 -3.04
N VAL A 167 -4.84 -5.02 -2.23
CA VAL A 167 -5.37 -5.35 -0.91
C VAL A 167 -4.28 -5.20 0.13
N VAL A 168 -4.59 -4.42 1.17
CA VAL A 168 -3.75 -4.26 2.36
C VAL A 168 -4.40 -5.02 3.50
N GLU A 169 -3.70 -6.02 4.05
CA GLU A 169 -4.12 -6.76 5.24
C GLU A 169 -3.31 -6.31 6.46
N PHE A 170 -3.98 -6.15 7.60
CA PHE A 170 -3.36 -5.77 8.86
C PHE A 170 -3.99 -6.55 10.03
N ALA A 171 -3.20 -6.71 11.09
CA ALA A 171 -3.57 -7.41 12.31
C ALA A 171 -3.05 -6.68 13.56
N GLY A 172 -3.57 -7.08 14.72
CA GLY A 172 -3.08 -6.61 16.02
C GLY A 172 -3.68 -5.30 16.54
N SER A 173 -4.74 -4.78 15.91
CA SER A 173 -5.49 -3.65 16.46
C SER A 173 -6.57 -4.12 17.45
N ASP A 174 -6.57 -3.56 18.66
CA ASP A 174 -7.69 -3.72 19.61
C ASP A 174 -8.96 -2.96 19.16
N THR A 175 -8.85 -2.00 18.22
CA THR A 175 -9.96 -1.22 17.65
C THR A 175 -9.95 -1.21 16.12
N PRO A 176 -10.21 -2.34 15.45
CA PRO A 176 -10.01 -2.48 14.00
C PRO A 176 -10.73 -1.44 13.14
N LEU A 177 -12.00 -1.13 13.43
CA LEU A 177 -12.78 -0.18 12.64
C LEU A 177 -12.22 1.25 12.69
N ASP A 178 -11.73 1.67 13.86
CA ASP A 178 -11.11 2.97 14.09
C ASP A 178 -9.74 3.04 13.37
N TYR A 179 -8.95 1.96 13.46
CA TYR A 179 -7.73 1.82 12.65
C TYR A 179 -8.00 1.92 11.14
N MET A 180 -9.01 1.22 10.64
CA MET A 180 -9.40 1.21 9.22
C MET A 180 -9.83 2.59 8.75
N SER A 181 -10.60 3.32 9.58
CA SER A 181 -11.00 4.70 9.32
C SER A 181 -9.79 5.63 9.26
N ARG A 182 -8.83 5.51 10.19
CA ARG A 182 -7.57 6.28 10.16
C ARG A 182 -6.72 5.98 8.93
N PHE A 183 -6.55 4.71 8.57
CA PHE A 183 -5.80 4.30 7.38
C PHE A 183 -6.47 4.85 6.11
N HIS A 184 -7.79 4.71 5.99
CA HIS A 184 -8.54 5.27 4.86
C HIS A 184 -8.43 6.79 4.78
N HIS A 185 -8.46 7.49 5.93
CA HIS A 185 -8.26 8.93 5.97
C HIS A 185 -6.85 9.32 5.49
N ALA A 186 -5.80 8.68 6.01
CA ALA A 186 -4.41 8.92 5.59
C ALA A 186 -4.23 8.71 4.07
N MET A 187 -4.82 7.62 3.55
CA MET A 187 -4.85 7.32 2.12
C MET A 187 -5.56 8.43 1.34
N ALA A 188 -6.79 8.79 1.71
CA ALA A 188 -7.56 9.84 1.05
C ALA A 188 -6.95 11.26 1.14
N THR A 189 -6.05 11.50 2.10
CA THR A 189 -5.25 12.74 2.20
C THR A 189 -3.92 12.70 1.43
N SER A 190 -3.53 11.53 0.93
CA SER A 190 -2.24 11.35 0.24
C SER A 190 -2.32 11.76 -1.23
N ASN A 191 -1.30 12.44 -1.74
CA ASN A 191 -1.27 12.99 -3.10
C ASN A 191 -1.39 11.94 -4.23
N TRP A 192 -1.11 10.67 -3.94
CA TRP A 192 -1.22 9.56 -4.90
C TRP A 192 -2.65 9.00 -5.01
N PHE A 193 -3.51 9.23 -4.01
CA PHE A 193 -4.90 8.78 -4.01
C PHE A 193 -5.80 9.90 -4.55
N ASN A 194 -6.44 9.65 -5.69
CA ASN A 194 -7.36 10.60 -6.33
C ASN A 194 -8.81 10.11 -6.27
N SER A 195 -9.75 10.91 -6.76
CA SER A 195 -11.20 10.63 -6.78
C SER A 195 -11.61 9.40 -7.60
N ASP A 196 -10.73 8.89 -8.45
CA ASP A 196 -11.04 7.83 -9.41
C ASP A 196 -10.74 6.45 -8.82
N TYR A 197 -9.93 6.40 -7.76
CA TYR A 197 -9.77 5.22 -6.92
C TYR A 197 -11.03 4.98 -6.07
N ARG A 198 -11.41 3.72 -5.96
CA ARG A 198 -12.48 3.26 -5.06
C ARG A 198 -11.88 2.37 -3.97
N SER A 199 -12.41 2.46 -2.76
CA SER A 199 -11.93 1.71 -1.60
C SER A 199 -13.06 0.96 -0.89
N ALA A 200 -12.76 -0.19 -0.30
CA ALA A 200 -13.69 -0.95 0.54
C ALA A 200 -12.98 -1.53 1.77
N MET A 201 -13.63 -1.40 2.92
CA MET A 201 -13.13 -1.84 4.23
C MET A 201 -13.86 -3.11 4.66
N ILE A 202 -13.12 -4.19 4.93
CA ILE A 202 -13.65 -5.46 5.44
C ILE A 202 -12.92 -5.86 6.72
N SER A 203 -13.68 -6.19 7.76
CA SER A 203 -13.15 -6.65 9.04
C SER A 203 -13.75 -8.03 9.35
N ASN A 204 -12.91 -9.06 9.45
CA ASN A 204 -13.33 -10.38 9.89
C ASN A 204 -12.93 -10.58 11.37
N SER A 205 -13.94 -10.58 12.24
CA SER A 205 -13.74 -10.80 13.68
C SER A 205 -13.41 -12.25 14.06
N THR A 206 -13.54 -13.20 13.13
CA THR A 206 -13.34 -14.64 13.37
C THR A 206 -11.86 -15.01 13.39
N ASP A 207 -11.08 -14.45 12.47
CA ASP A 207 -9.64 -14.65 12.32
C ASP A 207 -8.81 -13.41 12.74
N ASN A 208 -9.48 -12.34 13.15
CA ASN A 208 -8.90 -11.04 13.47
C ASN A 208 -8.09 -10.43 12.32
N THR A 209 -8.51 -10.72 11.07
CA THR A 209 -7.93 -10.14 9.86
C THR A 209 -8.79 -9.00 9.35
N HIS A 210 -8.13 -7.93 8.93
CA HIS A 210 -8.77 -6.71 8.50
C HIS A 210 -8.13 -6.27 7.19
N LYS A 211 -8.95 -5.97 6.19
CA LYS A 211 -8.53 -5.76 4.80
C LYS A 211 -9.09 -4.47 4.24
N ILE A 212 -8.22 -3.72 3.56
CA ILE A 212 -8.61 -2.56 2.77
C ILE A 212 -8.33 -2.88 1.32
N HIS A 213 -9.41 -2.95 0.55
CA HIS A 213 -9.41 -3.14 -0.89
C HIS A 213 -9.34 -1.78 -1.57
N ILE A 214 -8.46 -1.63 -2.55
CA ILE A 214 -8.24 -0.43 -3.34
C ILE A 214 -8.37 -0.84 -4.81
N VAL A 215 -9.23 -0.17 -5.57
CA VAL A 215 -9.48 -0.46 -6.98
C VAL A 215 -9.21 0.79 -7.79
N ARG A 216 -8.27 0.68 -8.74
CA ARG A 216 -7.95 1.75 -9.70
C ARG A 216 -9.07 1.86 -10.76
N PRO A 217 -9.23 3.03 -11.41
CA PRO A 217 -10.25 3.22 -12.45
C PRO A 217 -10.14 2.25 -13.64
#